data_AF-A0A9D7MLB4-F1
#
_entry.id   AF-A0A9D7MLB4-F1
#
_cell.length_a   1.000
_cell.length_b   1.000
_cell.length_c   1.000
_cell.angle_alpha   90.00
_cell.angle_beta   90.00
_cell.angle_gamma   90.00
#
_symmetry.space_group_name_H-M   'P 1'
#
loop_
_entity.id
_entity.type
_entity.pdbx_description
1 polymer ?
#
loop_
_entity_poly.entity_id
_entity_poly.type
_entity_poly.pdbx_seq_one_letter_code
_entity_poly.pdbx_strand_id
1 'polypeptide(L)'
;MLNSCGKENEKPLSEEKNNSEFNWKSELKITEIPDLPIKGLLNGKPFTFAYVNFEQWRGSGDNVINFSEAAPSNNCGYVEGGRSIHFLHKAGAIDTGEVLNASFDENIEGFIAYCERTGAGSEAGVGSIPWNCALVISSMNEKTIKGKIVICFKDEKKSYIAGSFEAIRCYN
;
A
#
# COMPACT_ATOMS: atom_id res chain seq x y z
N MET A 1 -31.95 -30.86 -50.33
CA MET A 1 -31.42 -29.50 -50.58
C MET A 1 -31.52 -28.74 -49.26
N LEU A 2 -30.38 -28.46 -48.64
CA LEU A 2 -30.26 -27.64 -47.44
C LEU A 2 -29.99 -26.20 -47.90
N ASN A 3 -30.86 -25.26 -47.53
CA ASN A 3 -30.62 -23.83 -47.70
C ASN A 3 -30.65 -23.12 -46.33
N SER A 4 -29.63 -22.29 -46.18
CA SER A 4 -29.13 -21.54 -45.03
C SER A 4 -30.02 -20.37 -44.56
N CYS A 5 -30.01 -20.06 -43.25
CA CYS A 5 -29.49 -18.80 -42.67
C CYS A 5 -30.06 -18.52 -41.27
N GLY A 6 -29.16 -18.19 -40.33
CA GLY A 6 -29.52 -17.69 -39.00
C GLY A 6 -28.42 -17.91 -37.97
N LYS A 7 -27.18 -17.48 -38.27
CA LYS A 7 -26.10 -17.42 -37.28
C LYS A 7 -26.43 -16.31 -36.28
N GLU A 8 -26.96 -16.66 -35.13
CA GLU A 8 -26.80 -15.83 -33.94
C GLU A 8 -25.33 -15.94 -33.55
N ASN A 9 -24.56 -14.92 -33.95
CA ASN A 9 -23.27 -14.63 -33.33
C ASN A 9 -23.56 -14.26 -31.87
N GLU A 10 -23.60 -15.25 -30.99
CA GLU A 10 -23.25 -15.05 -29.59
C GLU A 10 -21.83 -14.48 -29.61
N LYS A 11 -21.74 -13.15 -29.50
CA LYS A 11 -20.49 -12.51 -29.12
C LYS A 11 -20.05 -13.21 -27.85
N PRO A 12 -18.81 -13.72 -27.77
CA PRO A 12 -18.30 -14.17 -26.48
C PRO A 12 -18.45 -12.97 -25.56
N LEU A 13 -19.20 -13.16 -24.47
CA LEU A 13 -19.15 -12.29 -23.29
C LEU A 13 -17.68 -12.03 -23.08
N SER A 14 -17.27 -10.78 -23.29
CA SER A 14 -15.92 -10.34 -23.03
C SER A 14 -15.57 -10.89 -21.66
N GLU A 15 -14.59 -11.79 -21.63
CA GLU A 15 -13.95 -12.20 -20.40
C GLU A 15 -13.70 -10.91 -19.64
N GLU A 16 -14.44 -10.71 -18.55
CA GLU A 16 -14.05 -9.74 -17.54
C GLU A 16 -12.65 -10.19 -17.16
N LYS A 17 -11.67 -9.49 -17.71
CA LYS A 17 -10.29 -9.58 -17.28
C LYS A 17 -10.32 -9.22 -15.81
N ASN A 18 -10.44 -10.24 -14.95
CA ASN A 18 -10.03 -10.21 -13.56
C ASN A 18 -8.52 -9.95 -13.57
N ASN A 19 -8.17 -8.70 -13.81
CA ASN A 19 -6.84 -8.19 -13.99
C ASN A 19 -6.66 -7.11 -12.93
N SER A 20 -6.37 -7.52 -11.70
CA SER A 20 -6.18 -6.59 -10.60
C SER A 20 -4.92 -6.86 -9.80
N GLU A 21 -3.92 -7.50 -10.42
CA GLU A 21 -2.55 -7.38 -9.93
C GLU A 21 -2.00 -6.01 -10.34
N PHE A 22 -1.80 -5.13 -9.36
CA PHE A 22 -1.17 -3.84 -9.56
C PHE A 22 0.27 -4.05 -10.03
N ASN A 23 0.74 -3.17 -10.92
CA ASN A 23 2.13 -3.12 -11.38
C ASN A 23 2.72 -1.78 -10.97
N TRP A 24 3.99 -1.76 -10.59
CA TRP A 24 4.74 -0.55 -10.25
C TRP A 24 4.58 0.53 -11.33
N LYS A 25 4.39 1.79 -10.92
CA LYS A 25 4.26 2.95 -11.82
C LYS A 25 5.01 4.16 -11.27
N SER A 26 5.47 5.01 -12.19
CA SER A 26 6.05 6.31 -11.86
C SER A 26 5.01 7.38 -11.54
N GLU A 27 3.78 7.17 -12.01
CA GLU A 27 2.65 8.06 -11.79
C GLU A 27 1.45 7.24 -11.27
N LEU A 28 0.77 7.76 -10.26
CA LEU A 28 -0.37 7.12 -9.61
C LEU A 28 -1.65 7.96 -9.73
N LYS A 29 -2.79 7.28 -9.70
CA LYS A 29 -4.11 7.89 -9.54
C LYS A 29 -4.89 7.12 -8.49
N ILE A 30 -5.79 7.80 -7.78
CA ILE A 30 -6.67 7.18 -6.78
C ILE A 30 -7.50 6.02 -7.37
N THR A 31 -7.94 6.15 -8.63
CA THR A 31 -8.74 5.14 -9.33
C THR A 31 -7.98 3.86 -9.65
N GLU A 32 -6.65 3.86 -9.50
CA GLU A 32 -5.79 2.71 -9.83
C GLU A 32 -5.45 1.85 -8.61
N ILE A 33 -5.91 2.25 -7.41
CA ILE A 33 -5.73 1.44 -6.22
C ILE A 33 -6.60 0.18 -6.35
N PRO A 34 -6.02 -1.03 -6.37
CA PRO A 34 -6.80 -2.25 -6.54
C PRO A 34 -7.67 -2.49 -5.32
N ASP A 35 -8.90 -2.95 -5.54
CA ASP A 35 -9.80 -3.37 -4.46
C ASP A 35 -9.63 -4.87 -4.18
N LEU A 36 -8.42 -5.23 -3.77
CA LEU A 36 -8.02 -6.58 -3.37
C LEU A 36 -7.20 -6.50 -2.08
N PRO A 37 -7.10 -7.58 -1.29
CA PRO A 37 -6.21 -7.60 -0.13
C PRO A 37 -4.81 -7.09 -0.49
N ILE A 38 -4.27 -6.23 0.36
CA ILE A 38 -2.97 -5.61 0.12
C ILE A 38 -1.88 -6.67 -0.10
N LYS A 39 -1.11 -6.50 -1.17
CA LYS A 39 0.03 -7.35 -1.56
C LYS A 39 1.12 -6.47 -2.17
N GLY A 40 2.32 -7.01 -2.34
CA GLY A 40 3.38 -6.22 -2.96
C GLY A 40 4.63 -7.00 -3.33
N LEU A 41 5.62 -6.23 -3.77
CA LEU A 41 6.97 -6.68 -4.07
C LEU A 41 7.92 -5.73 -3.35
N LEU A 42 8.71 -6.20 -2.38
CA LEU A 42 9.79 -5.38 -1.79
C LEU A 42 11.13 -6.01 -2.11
N ASN A 43 12.06 -5.20 -2.61
CA ASN A 43 13.39 -5.64 -3.01
C ASN A 43 13.37 -6.86 -3.97
N GLY A 44 12.40 -6.88 -4.88
CA GLY A 44 12.24 -7.95 -5.87
C GLY A 44 11.66 -9.26 -5.32
N LYS A 45 11.24 -9.30 -4.05
CA LYS A 45 10.61 -10.47 -3.43
C LYS A 45 9.13 -10.19 -3.16
N PRO A 46 8.22 -11.15 -3.38
CA PRO A 46 6.84 -11.02 -2.94
C PRO A 46 6.77 -10.64 -1.46
N PHE A 47 5.85 -9.76 -1.12
CA PHE A 47 5.59 -9.32 0.24
C PHE A 47 4.14 -9.66 0.57
N THR A 48 3.96 -10.44 1.64
CA THR A 48 2.64 -10.78 2.17
C THR A 48 2.54 -10.18 3.56
N PHE A 49 1.50 -9.38 3.79
CA PHE A 49 1.30 -8.70 5.05
C PHE A 49 0.68 -9.67 6.05
N ALA A 50 1.33 -9.86 7.19
CA ALA A 50 0.72 -10.51 8.34
C ALA A 50 0.06 -9.49 9.28
N TYR A 51 0.49 -8.23 9.22
CA TYR A 51 0.08 -7.21 10.17
C TYR A 51 0.10 -5.81 9.54
N VAL A 52 -0.97 -5.05 9.79
CA VAL A 52 -1.09 -3.63 9.46
C VAL A 52 -1.58 -2.89 10.70
N ASN A 53 -0.94 -1.81 11.07
CA ASN A 53 -1.42 -0.93 12.14
C ASN A 53 -1.33 0.55 11.78
N PHE A 54 -2.07 1.34 12.53
CA PHE A 54 -2.08 2.80 12.48
C PHE A 54 -1.71 3.31 13.87
N GLU A 55 -0.53 3.89 14.00
CA GLU A 55 -0.02 4.40 15.26
C GLU A 55 -0.14 5.92 15.31
N GLN A 56 -0.64 6.45 16.43
CA GLN A 56 -0.46 7.84 16.79
C GLN A 56 0.58 7.93 17.90
N TRP A 57 1.70 8.59 17.64
CA TRP A 57 2.80 8.74 18.59
C TRP A 57 2.55 9.93 19.51
N ARG A 58 2.36 9.70 20.81
CA ARG A 58 2.00 10.70 21.83
C ARG A 58 3.00 11.83 21.95
N GLY A 59 4.29 11.54 21.77
CA GLY A 59 5.36 12.52 21.96
C GLY A 59 5.42 13.56 20.83
N SER A 60 5.29 13.11 19.58
CA SER A 60 5.41 13.97 18.38
C SER A 60 4.08 14.35 17.75
N GLY A 61 2.99 13.63 18.07
CA GLY A 61 1.71 13.75 17.36
C GLY A 61 1.74 13.17 15.94
N ASP A 62 2.77 12.38 15.62
CA ASP A 62 2.93 11.75 14.32
C ASP A 62 1.93 10.61 14.13
N ASN A 63 1.49 10.39 12.90
CA ASN A 63 0.64 9.25 12.55
C ASN A 63 1.36 8.35 11.55
N VAL A 64 1.38 7.06 11.81
CA VAL A 64 2.13 6.10 10.99
C VAL A 64 1.25 4.92 10.63
N ILE A 65 1.14 4.64 9.32
CA ILE A 65 0.58 3.39 8.83
C ILE A 65 1.75 2.43 8.60
N ASN A 66 1.82 1.35 9.36
CA ASN A 66 2.86 0.35 9.20
C ASN A 66 2.29 -0.90 8.54
N PHE A 67 3.12 -1.48 7.68
CA PHE A 67 2.83 -2.67 6.94
C PHE A 67 3.98 -3.66 7.16
N SER A 68 3.69 -4.84 7.72
CA SER A 68 4.72 -5.78 8.14
C SER A 68 4.41 -7.22 7.72
N GLU A 69 5.48 -7.96 7.40
CA GLU A 69 5.45 -9.41 7.17
C GLU A 69 5.24 -10.23 8.45
N ALA A 70 5.43 -9.61 9.62
CA ALA A 70 5.28 -10.24 10.92
C ALA A 70 4.47 -9.36 11.87
N ALA A 71 3.62 -9.99 12.67
CA ALA A 71 2.92 -9.33 13.76
C ALA A 71 3.85 -9.19 14.97
N PRO A 72 3.87 -8.03 15.66
CA PRO A 72 4.53 -7.90 16.96
C PRO A 72 3.86 -8.79 18.02
N SER A 73 4.59 -9.06 19.10
CA SER A 73 4.06 -9.81 20.25
C SER A 73 2.96 -9.06 20.99
N ASN A 74 3.03 -7.73 20.97
CA ASN A 74 1.99 -6.84 21.46
C ASN A 74 1.04 -6.46 20.32
N ASN A 75 -0.22 -6.12 20.62
CA ASN A 75 -1.20 -5.72 19.60
C ASN A 75 -0.86 -4.40 18.88
N CYS A 76 0.19 -3.70 19.32
CA CYS A 76 0.70 -2.44 18.79
C CYS A 76 2.23 -2.47 18.76
N GLY A 77 2.82 -1.81 17.77
CA GLY A 77 4.26 -1.81 17.52
C GLY A 77 4.62 -2.29 16.12
N TYR A 78 5.92 -2.42 15.88
CA TYR A 78 6.49 -2.99 14.66
C TYR A 78 7.50 -4.09 15.02
N VAL A 79 7.80 -4.96 14.06
CA VAL A 79 8.79 -6.03 14.25
C VAL A 79 10.14 -5.54 13.73
N GLU A 80 11.10 -5.33 14.64
CA GLU A 80 12.47 -4.97 14.29
C GLU A 80 13.14 -6.05 13.45
N GLY A 81 13.89 -5.64 12.42
CA GLY A 81 14.62 -6.56 11.54
C GLY A 81 13.73 -7.39 10.61
N GLY A 82 12.44 -7.07 10.52
CA GLY A 82 11.50 -7.60 9.52
C GLY A 82 11.51 -6.78 8.23
N ARG A 83 10.83 -7.27 7.17
CA ARG A 83 10.52 -6.43 6.02
C ARG A 83 9.28 -5.62 6.36
N SER A 84 9.36 -4.32 6.17
CA SER A 84 8.27 -3.41 6.51
C SER A 84 8.21 -2.20 5.58
N ILE A 85 7.03 -1.58 5.53
CA ILE A 85 6.84 -0.22 4.99
C ILE A 85 6.18 0.62 6.05
N HIS A 86 6.66 1.85 6.17
CA HIS A 86 6.11 2.87 7.04
C HIS A 86 5.65 4.04 6.17
N PHE A 87 4.39 4.44 6.31
CA PHE A 87 3.86 5.68 5.75
C PHE A 87 3.52 6.62 6.90
N LEU A 88 4.35 7.64 7.09
CA LEU A 88 4.33 8.58 8.20
C LEU A 88 3.77 9.92 7.74
N HIS A 89 2.86 10.50 8.52
CA HIS A 89 2.51 11.92 8.49
C HIS A 89 3.03 12.58 9.77
N LYS A 90 4.00 13.49 9.61
CA LYS A 90 4.59 14.26 10.69
C LYS A 90 3.60 15.28 11.23
N ALA A 91 3.43 15.30 12.55
CA ALA A 91 2.66 16.29 13.31
C ALA A 91 1.37 16.74 12.59
N GLY A 92 0.29 15.97 12.74
CA GLY A 92 -0.98 16.27 12.07
C GLY A 92 -2.05 15.23 12.36
N ALA A 93 -3.17 15.30 11.63
CA ALA A 93 -4.15 14.22 11.58
C ALA A 93 -4.07 13.54 10.20
N ILE A 94 -4.41 12.24 10.16
CA ILE A 94 -4.77 11.59 8.91
C ILE A 94 -6.26 11.27 9.01
N ASP A 95 -7.08 12.03 8.30
CA ASP A 95 -8.53 11.87 8.30
C ASP A 95 -8.99 10.87 7.23
N THR A 96 -10.28 10.50 7.28
CA THR A 96 -10.92 9.81 6.15
C THR A 96 -10.88 10.69 4.90
N GLY A 97 -10.62 10.10 3.74
CA GLY A 97 -10.49 10.84 2.48
C GLY A 97 -9.37 10.32 1.60
N GLU A 98 -8.98 11.14 0.64
CA GLU A 98 -7.97 10.81 -0.36
C GLU A 98 -6.66 11.58 -0.08
N VAL A 99 -5.55 10.88 -0.18
CA VAL A 99 -4.20 11.44 -0.13
C VAL A 99 -3.46 10.99 -1.38
N LEU A 100 -2.94 11.95 -2.14
CA LEU A 100 -2.24 11.68 -3.40
C LEU A 100 -0.89 12.42 -3.43
N ASN A 101 0.16 11.64 -3.62
CA ASN A 101 1.47 12.06 -4.09
C ASN A 101 1.67 11.36 -5.44
N ALA A 102 1.35 12.03 -6.54
CA ALA A 102 1.10 11.35 -7.81
C ALA A 102 2.39 10.85 -8.46
N SER A 103 3.51 11.57 -8.30
CA SER A 103 4.80 11.25 -8.94
C SER A 103 5.97 11.29 -7.95
N PHE A 104 7.13 10.77 -8.36
CA PHE A 104 8.32 10.73 -7.49
C PHE A 104 8.97 12.10 -7.24
N ASP A 105 8.64 13.08 -8.07
CA ASP A 105 9.19 14.43 -7.99
C ASP A 105 8.26 15.39 -7.23
N GLU A 106 7.06 14.91 -6.86
CA GLU A 106 6.14 15.60 -5.97
C GLU A 106 6.52 15.42 -4.51
N ASN A 107 6.24 16.45 -3.72
CA ASN A 107 6.36 16.41 -2.28
C ASN A 107 5.01 16.77 -1.66
N ILE A 108 4.57 15.94 -0.73
CA ILE A 108 3.37 16.16 0.06
C ILE A 108 3.80 16.56 1.47
N GLU A 109 3.36 17.73 1.92
CA GLU A 109 3.77 18.31 3.20
C GLU A 109 3.51 17.36 4.36
N GLY A 110 4.51 17.18 5.22
CA GLY A 110 4.44 16.33 6.41
C GLY A 110 4.55 14.82 6.14
N PHE A 111 4.33 14.34 4.92
CA PHE A 111 4.35 12.90 4.65
C PHE A 111 5.74 12.38 4.29
N ILE A 112 6.06 11.19 4.78
CA ILE A 112 7.30 10.46 4.48
C ILE A 112 6.98 8.98 4.37
N ALA A 113 7.63 8.31 3.43
CA ALA A 113 7.60 6.86 3.35
C ALA A 113 8.99 6.26 3.52
N TYR A 114 9.03 5.13 4.21
CA TYR A 114 10.21 4.31 4.40
C TYR A 114 9.91 2.87 4.01
N CYS A 115 10.90 2.19 3.46
CA CYS A 115 10.84 0.76 3.18
C CYS A 115 12.05 0.08 3.81
N GLU A 116 11.83 -0.78 4.79
CA GLU A 116 12.89 -1.61 5.37
C GLU A 116 13.10 -2.84 4.49
N ARG A 117 14.36 -3.09 4.13
CA ARG A 117 14.79 -4.24 3.33
C ARG A 117 15.61 -5.16 4.22
N THR A 118 15.14 -6.38 4.48
CA THR A 118 15.96 -7.35 5.22
C THR A 118 17.02 -8.00 4.34
N GLY A 119 18.20 -8.16 4.93
CA GLY A 119 19.33 -8.96 4.45
C GLY A 119 20.40 -9.00 5.54
N ALA A 120 20.82 -10.19 5.98
CA ALA A 120 21.92 -10.33 6.92
C ALA A 120 23.19 -9.73 6.29
N GLY A 121 23.66 -8.60 6.82
CA GLY A 121 24.88 -7.93 6.36
C GLY A 121 24.67 -6.71 5.44
N SER A 122 23.45 -6.32 5.11
CA SER A 122 23.20 -4.97 4.58
C SER A 122 22.79 -4.07 5.72
N GLU A 123 23.55 -3.01 5.96
CA GLU A 123 23.14 -1.89 6.81
C GLU A 123 21.66 -1.60 6.58
N ALA A 124 20.90 -1.45 7.67
CA ALA A 124 19.50 -1.09 7.68
C ALA A 124 19.32 0.29 7.02
N GLY A 125 19.37 0.31 5.70
CA GLY A 125 19.27 1.51 4.90
C GLY A 125 17.81 1.90 4.84
N VAL A 126 17.33 2.58 5.87
CA VAL A 126 16.19 3.50 5.81
C VAL A 126 16.61 4.64 4.88
N GLY A 127 16.72 4.36 3.59
CA GLY A 127 17.15 5.32 2.59
C GLY A 127 16.00 6.24 2.22
N SER A 128 16.28 7.53 2.00
CA SER A 128 15.35 8.47 1.37
C SER A 128 15.17 8.12 -0.10
N ILE A 129 14.50 7.01 -0.37
CA ILE A 129 14.15 6.59 -1.72
C ILE A 129 12.95 7.43 -2.15
N PRO A 130 12.99 8.13 -3.30
CA PRO A 130 11.82 8.84 -3.80
C PRO A 130 10.64 7.89 -3.94
N TRP A 131 9.45 8.35 -3.59
CA TRP A 131 8.25 7.52 -3.52
C TRP A 131 7.04 8.32 -4.02
N ASN A 132 6.03 7.60 -4.49
CA ASN A 132 4.71 8.14 -4.84
C ASN A 132 3.64 7.31 -4.10
N CYS A 133 2.49 7.89 -3.81
CA CYS A 133 1.44 7.24 -3.02
C CYS A 133 0.05 7.69 -3.46
N ALA A 134 -0.89 6.74 -3.48
CA ALA A 134 -2.31 7.00 -3.56
C ALA A 134 -2.96 6.25 -2.40
N LEU A 135 -3.56 6.97 -1.45
CA LEU A 135 -4.20 6.43 -0.27
C LEU A 135 -5.65 6.92 -0.21
N VAL A 136 -6.57 6.00 0.09
CA VAL A 136 -7.95 6.33 0.43
C VAL A 136 -8.30 5.68 1.74
N ILE A 137 -8.67 6.48 2.73
CA ILE A 137 -9.18 6.00 4.01
C ILE A 137 -10.70 6.09 3.96
N SER A 138 -11.36 4.93 3.92
CA SER A 138 -12.81 4.82 3.78
C SER A 138 -13.55 4.88 5.11
N SER A 139 -12.92 4.44 6.20
CA SER A 139 -13.50 4.53 7.53
C SER A 139 -12.42 4.54 8.62
N MET A 140 -12.71 5.25 9.69
CA MET A 140 -11.88 5.29 10.89
C MET A 140 -12.79 5.33 12.11
N ASN A 141 -12.61 4.41 13.05
CA ASN A 141 -13.26 4.40 14.36
C ASN A 141 -12.20 4.28 15.46
N GLU A 142 -12.56 4.15 16.73
CA GLU A 142 -11.59 4.10 17.84
C GLU A 142 -10.60 2.92 17.78
N LYS A 143 -10.99 1.80 17.15
CA LYS A 143 -10.23 0.54 17.13
C LYS A 143 -9.56 0.24 15.81
N THR A 144 -10.19 0.62 14.69
CA THR A 144 -9.71 0.25 13.36
C THR A 144 -9.81 1.39 12.36
N ILE A 145 -8.92 1.33 11.38
CA ILE A 145 -8.95 2.14 10.15
C ILE A 145 -9.03 1.18 8.97
N LYS A 146 -9.89 1.50 7.99
CA LYS A 146 -9.98 0.77 6.74
C LYS A 146 -9.69 1.70 5.58
N GLY A 147 -8.99 1.18 4.59
CA GLY A 147 -8.63 1.96 3.43
C GLY A 147 -8.05 1.09 2.34
N LYS A 148 -7.54 1.77 1.33
CA LYS A 148 -6.79 1.17 0.25
C LYS A 148 -5.62 2.07 -0.10
N ILE A 149 -4.49 1.47 -0.42
CA ILE A 149 -3.24 2.19 -0.67
C ILE A 149 -2.53 1.59 -1.88
N VAL A 150 -1.85 2.45 -2.61
CA VAL A 150 -0.72 2.11 -3.46
C VAL A 150 0.44 2.99 -3.04
N ILE A 151 1.62 2.40 -2.84
CA ILE A 151 2.86 3.15 -2.71
C ILE A 151 3.94 2.46 -3.54
N CYS A 152 4.65 3.23 -4.35
CA CYS A 152 5.81 2.74 -5.10
C CYS A 152 7.06 3.49 -4.66
N PHE A 153 8.18 2.77 -4.65
CA PHE A 153 9.50 3.33 -4.38
C PHE A 153 10.32 3.34 -5.68
N LYS A 154 11.02 4.44 -5.95
CA LYS A 154 11.91 4.61 -7.11
C LYS A 154 13.24 3.92 -6.87
N ASP A 155 13.19 2.61 -6.65
CA ASP A 155 14.37 1.75 -6.54
C ASP A 155 14.54 0.86 -7.77
N GLU A 156 15.74 0.27 -7.93
CA GLU A 156 16.03 -0.62 -9.06
C GLU A 156 15.12 -1.86 -9.11
N LYS A 157 14.63 -2.28 -7.94
CA LYS A 157 13.78 -3.46 -7.79
C LYS A 157 12.30 -3.17 -8.00
N LYS A 158 11.93 -1.91 -8.25
CA LYS A 158 10.55 -1.45 -8.43
C LYS A 158 9.64 -1.90 -7.29
N SER A 159 10.06 -1.62 -6.06
CA SER A 159 9.33 -2.02 -4.87
C SER A 159 8.00 -1.28 -4.78
N TYR A 160 6.92 -2.00 -4.44
CA TYR A 160 5.60 -1.43 -4.25
C TYR A 160 4.75 -2.27 -3.30
N ILE A 161 3.71 -1.66 -2.75
CA ILE A 161 2.57 -2.36 -2.15
C ILE A 161 1.28 -1.74 -2.66
N ALA A 162 0.25 -2.55 -2.83
CA ALA A 162 -1.01 -2.15 -3.42
C ALA A 162 -2.18 -3.00 -2.90
N GLY A 163 -3.26 -2.35 -2.49
CA GLY A 163 -4.53 -2.99 -2.15
C GLY A 163 -5.23 -2.39 -0.94
N SER A 164 -6.33 -3.04 -0.59
CA SER A 164 -7.20 -2.74 0.55
C SER A 164 -6.61 -3.33 1.84
N PHE A 165 -6.74 -2.57 2.93
CA PHE A 165 -6.25 -2.94 4.25
C PHE A 165 -7.28 -2.59 5.34
N GLU A 166 -7.21 -3.33 6.44
CA GLU A 166 -7.78 -2.97 7.72
C GLU A 166 -6.65 -2.99 8.75
N ALA A 167 -6.47 -1.88 9.46
CA ALA A 167 -5.39 -1.73 10.41
C ALA A 167 -5.93 -1.45 11.81
N ILE A 168 -5.27 -2.01 12.82
CA ILE A 168 -5.55 -1.73 14.23
C ILE A 168 -5.06 -0.32 14.55
N ARG A 169 -5.86 0.47 15.25
CA ARG A 169 -5.44 1.77 15.78
C ARG A 169 -4.73 1.60 17.11
N CYS A 170 -3.58 2.22 17.20
CA CYS A 170 -2.65 2.15 18.31
C CYS A 170 -2.32 3.56 18.79
N TYR A 171 -2.34 3.77 20.11
CA TYR A 171 -2.05 5.06 20.74
C TYR A 171 -0.82 4.91 21.63
N ASN A 172 0.36 5.06 21.03
CA ASN A 172 1.65 4.84 21.67
C ASN A 172 2.24 6.14 22.22
#